data_AF-A0A932RGD5-F1
#
_entry.id   AF-A0A932RGD5-F1
#
_cell.length_a   1.000
_cell.length_b   1.000
_cell.length_c   1.000
_cell.angle_alpha   90.00
_cell.angle_beta   90.00
_cell.angle_gamma   90.00
#
_symmetry.space_group_name_H-M   'P 1'
#
loop_
_entity.id
_entity.type
_entity.pdbx_description
1 polymer ?
#
loop_
_entity_poly.entity_id
_entity_poly.type
_entity_poly.pdbx_seq_one_letter_code
_entity_poly.pdbx_strand_id
1 'polypeptide(L)' 'MWKDPIVEEVRKIRQEIEAECENDFEKIFRLAMARQQRYGGKLVPSPVRIPKDDNPLPHVERA' A
#
# COMPACT_ATOMS: atom_id res chain seq x y z
N MET A 1 5.07 -9.55 -19.80
CA MET A 1 4.18 -8.82 -18.88
C MET A 1 5.06 -8.12 -17.85
N TRP A 2 5.12 -6.79 -17.87
CA TRP A 2 5.95 -6.02 -16.93
C TRP A 2 5.45 -6.27 -15.50
N LYS A 3 6.34 -6.64 -14.58
CA LYS A 3 6.02 -6.77 -13.15
C LYS A 3 6.37 -5.46 -12.46
N ASP A 4 5.37 -4.80 -11.89
CA ASP A 4 5.57 -3.56 -11.15
C ASP A 4 6.26 -3.89 -9.80
N PRO A 5 7.45 -3.33 -9.52
CA PRO A 5 8.18 -3.63 -8.29
C PRO A 5 7.40 -3.23 -7.03
N ILE A 6 6.56 -2.20 -7.08
CA ILE A 6 5.71 -1.78 -5.96
C ILE A 6 4.65 -2.84 -5.70
N VAL A 7 4.02 -3.36 -6.76
CA VAL A 7 2.97 -4.37 -6.63
C VAL A 7 3.54 -5.68 -6.06
N GLU A 8 4.72 -6.09 -6.49
CA GLU A 8 5.36 -7.31 -5.97
C GLU A 8 5.74 -7.15 -4.49
N GLU A 9 6.24 -5.99 -4.08
CA GLU A 9 6.55 -5.73 -2.67
C GLU A 9 5.27 -5.72 -1.80
N VAL A 10 4.19 -5.07 -2.27
CA VAL A 10 2.90 -5.07 -1.58
C VAL A 10 2.34 -6.49 -1.45
N ARG A 11 2.48 -7.32 -2.48
CA ARG A 11 2.05 -8.73 -2.45
C ARG A 11 2.84 -9.54 -1.43
N LYS A 12 4.16 -9.36 -1.38
CA LYS A 12 5.02 -10.02 -0.42
C LYS A 12 4.63 -9.67 1.01
N ILE A 13 4.49 -8.38 1.33
CA ILE A 13 4.09 -7.90 2.66
C ILE A 13 2.69 -8.44 3.03
N ARG A 14 1.77 -8.47 2.07
CA ARG A 14 0.44 -9.06 2.29
C ARG A 14 0.53 -10.53 2.68
N GLN A 15 1.31 -11.33 1.97
CA GLN A 15 1.48 -12.76 2.26
C GLN A 15 2.12 -12.99 3.63
N GLU A 16 3.09 -12.16 4.02
CA GLU A 16 3.71 -12.21 5.35
C GLU A 16 2.65 -11.95 6.45
N ILE A 17 1.83 -10.91 6.30
CA ILE A 17 0.75 -10.60 7.26
C ILE A 17 -0.30 -11.72 7.31
N GLU A 18 -0.70 -12.26 6.16
CA GLU A 18 -1.63 -13.38 6.07
C GLU A 18 -1.08 -14.62 6.78
N ALA A 19 0.20 -14.94 6.59
CA ALA A 19 0.87 -16.05 7.27
C ALA A 19 0.97 -15.83 8.79
N GLU A 20 1.39 -14.63 9.23
CA GLU A 20 1.45 -14.25 10.66
C GLU A 20 0.08 -14.37 11.34
N CYS A 21 -1.00 -14.10 10.60
CA CYS A 21 -2.37 -14.14 11.12
C CYS A 21 -3.08 -15.46 10.82
N GLU A 22 -2.40 -16.50 10.34
CA GLU A 22 -2.99 -17.80 9.99
C GLU A 22 -4.17 -17.70 9.00
N ASN A 23 -4.14 -16.70 8.11
CA ASN A 23 -5.24 -16.35 7.20
C ASN A 23 -6.57 -16.02 7.93
N ASP A 24 -6.55 -15.72 9.21
CA ASP A 24 -7.71 -15.33 10.00
C ASP A 24 -7.93 -13.81 9.91
N PHE A 25 -9.06 -13.42 9.33
CA PHE A 25 -9.41 -12.02 9.12
C PHE A 25 -9.52 -11.23 10.42
N GLU A 26 -10.03 -11.84 11.48
CA GLU A 26 -10.19 -11.20 12.78
C GLU A 26 -8.82 -10.91 13.41
N LYS A 27 -7.85 -11.83 13.27
CA LYS A 27 -6.46 -11.59 13.69
C LYS A 27 -5.82 -10.45 12.88
N ILE A 28 -6.02 -10.42 11.57
CA ILE A 28 -5.53 -9.33 10.70
C ILE A 28 -6.11 -7.99 11.14
N PHE A 29 -7.41 -7.94 11.41
CA PHE A 29 -8.08 -6.73 11.86
C PHE A 29 -7.52 -6.21 13.19
N ARG A 30 -7.35 -7.08 14.18
CA ARG A 30 -6.75 -6.71 15.47
C ARG A 30 -5.32 -6.20 15.31
N LEU A 31 -4.52 -6.84 14.47
CA LEU A 31 -3.16 -6.41 14.16
C LEU A 31 -3.14 -5.01 13.54
N ALA A 32 -4.05 -4.74 12.59
CA ALA A 32 -4.19 -3.43 11.97
C ALA A 32 -4.58 -2.35 12.99
N MET A 33 -5.53 -2.64 13.87
CA MET A 33 -5.95 -1.73 14.94
C MET A 33 -4.80 -1.43 15.92
N ALA A 34 -4.02 -2.44 16.31
CA ALA A 34 -2.86 -2.25 17.19
C ALA A 34 -1.78 -1.36 16.52
N ARG A 35 -1.53 -1.56 15.22
CA ARG A 35 -0.61 -0.71 14.44
C ARG A 35 -1.15 0.73 14.34
N GLN A 36 -2.45 0.90 14.07
CA GLN A 36 -3.09 2.22 14.03
C GLN A 36 -2.92 2.94 15.36
N GLN A 37 -3.14 2.28 16.50
CA GLN A 37 -2.95 2.91 17.82
C GLN A 37 -1.48 3.29 18.06
N ARG A 38 -0.54 2.42 17.70
CA ARG A 38 0.91 2.65 17.86
C ARG A 38 1.42 3.83 17.03
N TYR A 39 0.83 4.07 15.86
CA TYR A 39 1.31 5.07 14.89
C TYR A 39 0.35 6.24 14.67
N GLY A 40 -0.85 6.22 15.23
CA GLY A 40 -1.90 7.23 14.99
C GLY A 40 -1.55 8.63 15.45
N GLY A 41 -0.62 8.77 16.40
CA GLY A 41 -0.05 10.06 16.82
C GLY A 41 1.11 10.55 15.94
N LYS A 42 1.67 9.70 15.05
CA LYS A 42 2.65 10.12 14.07
C LYS A 42 1.91 10.73 12.90
N LEU A 43 1.75 12.06 12.91
CA LEU A 43 1.27 12.80 11.76
C LEU A 43 2.30 12.63 10.63
N VAL A 44 2.05 11.70 9.71
CA VAL A 44 2.71 11.73 8.42
C VAL A 44 2.24 13.03 7.75
N PRO A 45 3.16 13.93 7.34
CA PRO A 45 2.76 15.12 6.62
C PRO A 45 1.88 14.67 5.45
N SER A 46 0.75 15.34 5.27
CA SER A 46 -0.11 15.10 4.11
C SER A 46 0.79 15.09 2.88
N PRO A 47 0.68 14.09 1.99
CA PRO A 47 1.42 14.12 0.74
C PRO A 47 1.15 15.47 0.10
N VAL A 48 2.23 16.14 -0.34
CA VAL A 48 2.13 17.43 -1.02
C VAL A 48 1.11 17.22 -2.15
N ARG A 49 0.03 18.00 -2.14
CA ARG A 49 -0.93 17.99 -3.24
C ARG A 49 -0.18 18.53 -4.45
N ILE A 50 0.40 17.65 -5.25
CA ILE A 50 0.88 18.00 -6.58
C ILE A 50 -0.41 18.35 -7.35
N PRO A 51 -0.56 19.61 -7.80
CA PRO A 51 -1.66 19.95 -8.70
C PRO A 51 -1.65 18.92 -9.83
N LYS A 52 -2.80 18.35 -10.15
CA LYS A 52 -2.89 17.56 -11.38
C LYS A 52 -2.66 18.55 -12.50
N ASP A 53 -1.48 18.52 -13.12
CA ASP A 53 -1.36 19.10 -14.44
C ASP A 53 -2.40 18.37 -15.30
N ASP A 54 -3.28 19.12 -15.96
CA ASP A 54 -4.25 18.58 -16.93
C ASP A 54 -3.56 17.97 -18.17
N ASN A 55 -2.25 17.72 -18.09
CA ASN A 55 -1.47 17.10 -19.13
C ASN A 55 -1.54 15.57 -18.95
N PRO A 56 -2.31 14.83 -19.78
CA PRO A 56 -2.32 13.39 -19.71
C PRO A 56 -0.89 12.89 -19.94
N LEU A 57 -0.43 11.97 -19.07
CA LEU A 57 0.81 11.23 -19.29
C LEU A 57 0.80 10.71 -20.74
N PRO A 58 1.88 10.90 -21.52
CA PRO A 58 1.89 10.48 -22.91
C PRO A 58 1.52 9.01 -22.97
N HIS A 59 0.51 8.69 -23.79
CA HIS A 59 0.18 7.31 -24.09
C HIS A 59 1.43 6.63 -24.61
N VAL A 60 1.98 5.73 -23.80
CA VAL A 60 3.10 4.88 -24.21
C VAL A 60 2.51 3.94 -25.25
N GLU A 61 2.67 4.29 -26.53
CA GLU A 61 2.37 3.38 -27.64
C GLU A 61 3.25 2.14 -27.46
N ARG A 62 2.59 1.01 -27.17
CA ARG A 62 3.26 -0.28 -27.09
C ARG A 62 3.47 -0.77 -28.52
N ALA A 63 4.73 -0.72 -28.96
CA ALA A 63 5.20 -1.46 -30.13
C ALA A 63 5.35 -2.96 -29.79
#